data_AF-A0A7S0GJ13-F1
#
_entry.id   AF-A0A7S0GJ13-F1
#
_cell.length_a   1.000
_cell.length_b   1.000
_cell.length_c   1.000
_cell.angle_alpha   90.00
_cell.angle_beta   90.00
_cell.angle_gamma   90.00
#
_symmetry.space_group_name_H-M   'P 1'
#
loop_
_entity.id
_entity.type
_entity.pdbx_description
1 polymer ?
#
loop_
_entity_poly.entity_id
_entity_poly.type
_entity_poly.pdbx_seq_one_letter_code
_entity_poly.pdbx_strand_id
1 'polypeptide(L)'
;PSLGGWVVTQRQSYKKYLKGDSSSKMTNDRIQLLNKIGFEWKCNNSQPWNRSYEELVNFVKEFGHARVPQKFPQNPSLGGWVVTQRQSYKKYLKGDSSSKMTNDRIQLLNKVGFEWECHNSQPWERSYE
;
A
#
# COMPACT_ATOMS: atom_id res chain seq x y z
N PRO A 1 -26.42 -3.04 -12.38
CA PRO A 1 -25.10 -2.45 -12.03
C PRO A 1 -24.76 -2.73 -10.56
N SER A 2 -23.57 -3.29 -10.27
CA SER A 2 -23.15 -3.59 -8.90
C SER A 2 -22.69 -2.34 -8.16
N LEU A 3 -22.82 -2.33 -6.83
CA LEU A 3 -22.31 -1.27 -5.96
C LEU A 3 -20.81 -1.01 -6.22
N GLY A 4 -20.03 -2.07 -6.49
CA GLY A 4 -18.60 -1.97 -6.81
C GLY A 4 -18.31 -1.16 -8.09
N GLY A 5 -19.06 -1.40 -9.17
CA GLY A 5 -18.92 -0.62 -10.41
C GLY A 5 -19.30 0.85 -10.21
N TRP A 6 -20.31 1.12 -9.37
CA TRP A 6 -20.70 2.49 -9.02
C TRP A 6 -19.61 3.21 -8.21
N VAL A 7 -19.00 2.55 -7.22
CA VAL A 7 -17.88 3.11 -6.43
C VAL A 7 -16.69 3.47 -7.31
N VAL A 8 -16.32 2.61 -8.27
CA VAL A 8 -15.22 2.88 -9.22
C VAL A 8 -15.51 4.14 -10.04
N THR A 9 -16.73 4.26 -10.57
CA THR A 9 -17.17 5.40 -11.36
C THR A 9 -17.11 6.71 -10.56
N GLN A 10 -17.49 6.68 -9.29
CA GLN A 10 -17.42 7.84 -8.40
C GLN A 10 -15.99 8.30 -8.12
N ARG A 11 -15.08 7.35 -7.87
CA ARG A 11 -13.67 7.65 -7.62
C ARG A 11 -12.97 8.21 -8.88
N GLN A 12 -13.31 7.72 -10.06
CA GLN A 12 -12.81 8.26 -11.34
C GLN A 12 -13.28 9.70 -11.57
N SER A 13 -14.57 9.97 -11.35
CA SER A 13 -15.14 11.32 -11.50
C SER A 13 -14.53 12.30 -10.51
N TYR A 14 -14.29 11.89 -9.26
CA TYR A 14 -13.61 12.73 -8.27
C TYR A 14 -12.17 13.06 -8.64
N LYS A 15 -11.40 12.09 -9.15
CA LYS A 15 -10.04 12.33 -9.65
C LYS A 15 -10.01 13.37 -10.78
N LYS A 16 -11.00 13.34 -11.68
CA LYS A 16 -11.15 14.34 -12.75
C LYS A 16 -11.47 15.73 -12.19
N TYR A 17 -12.38 15.80 -11.22
CA TYR A 17 -12.73 17.04 -10.54
C TYR A 17 -11.52 17.70 -9.87
N LEU A 18 -10.71 16.92 -9.13
CA LEU A 18 -9.47 17.43 -8.52
C LEU A 18 -8.44 17.93 -9.53
N LYS A 19 -8.49 17.45 -10.78
CA LYS A 19 -7.62 17.90 -11.88
C LYS A 19 -8.19 19.12 -12.63
N GLY A 20 -9.33 19.66 -12.20
CA GLY A 20 -10.01 20.76 -12.90
C GLY A 20 -10.63 20.36 -14.25
N ASP A 21 -10.86 19.06 -14.47
CA ASP A 21 -11.45 18.56 -15.73
C ASP A 21 -12.97 18.82 -15.74
N SER A 22 -13.39 19.73 -16.63
CA SER A 22 -14.78 20.15 -16.84
C SER A 22 -15.71 19.02 -17.31
N SER A 23 -15.18 17.88 -17.76
CA SER A 23 -15.97 16.68 -18.09
C SER A 23 -16.35 15.85 -16.86
N SER A 24 -15.88 16.23 -15.67
CA SER A 24 -16.25 15.56 -14.43
C SER A 24 -17.73 15.75 -14.11
N LYS A 25 -18.44 14.65 -13.84
CA LYS A 25 -19.81 14.66 -13.32
C LYS A 25 -19.88 14.87 -11.80
N MET A 26 -18.75 15.22 -11.17
CA MET A 26 -18.67 15.40 -9.73
C MET A 26 -18.95 16.86 -9.36
N THR A 27 -19.91 17.07 -8.45
CA THR A 27 -20.25 18.38 -7.88
C THR A 27 -19.77 18.47 -6.44
N ASN A 28 -19.58 19.70 -5.94
CA ASN A 28 -19.18 19.94 -4.56
C ASN A 28 -20.18 19.34 -3.56
N ASP A 29 -21.47 19.51 -3.80
CA ASP A 29 -22.53 18.99 -2.91
C ASP A 29 -22.51 17.46 -2.84
N ARG A 30 -22.26 16.81 -3.98
CA ARG A 30 -22.11 15.35 -4.04
C ARG A 30 -20.87 14.88 -3.28
N ILE A 31 -19.79 15.66 -3.31
CA ILE A 31 -18.58 15.36 -2.53
C ILE A 31 -18.89 15.46 -1.03
N GLN A 32 -19.58 16.51 -0.60
CA GLN A 32 -19.94 16.72 0.81
C GLN A 32 -20.86 15.62 1.34
N LEU A 33 -21.88 15.21 0.58
CA LEU A 33 -22.78 14.12 0.96
C LEU A 33 -22.04 12.80 1.14
N LEU A 34 -21.10 12.50 0.25
CA LEU A 34 -20.28 11.30 0.31
C LEU A 34 -19.29 11.36 1.49
N ASN A 35 -18.68 12.52 1.75
CA ASN A 35 -17.86 12.72 2.95
C ASN A 35 -18.65 12.51 4.24
N LYS A 36 -19.91 12.98 4.29
CA LYS A 36 -20.79 12.86 5.47
C LYS A 36 -21.08 11.40 5.85
N ILE A 37 -21.11 10.50 4.87
CA ILE A 37 -21.29 9.06 5.09
C ILE A 37 -19.96 8.30 5.22
N GLY A 38 -18.82 9.00 5.33
CA GLY A 38 -17.50 8.39 5.46
C GLY A 38 -16.98 7.74 4.16
N PHE A 39 -17.45 8.18 2.99
CA PHE A 39 -17.05 7.61 1.72
C PHE A 39 -15.56 7.84 1.43
N GLU A 40 -14.80 6.76 1.35
CA GLU A 40 -13.37 6.84 1.08
C GLU A 40 -13.10 7.01 -0.43
N TRP A 41 -12.66 8.21 -0.82
CA TRP A 41 -12.36 8.59 -2.20
C TRP A 41 -11.11 7.94 -2.78
N LYS A 42 -10.14 7.62 -1.93
CA LYS A 42 -8.93 6.94 -2.35
C LYS A 42 -9.30 5.48 -2.61
N CYS A 43 -9.48 5.12 -3.89
CA CYS A 43 -9.21 3.73 -4.31
C CYS A 43 -7.71 3.57 -4.14
N ASN A 44 -7.30 3.20 -2.94
CA ASN A 44 -5.98 2.64 -2.78
C ASN A 44 -5.95 1.44 -3.73
N ASN A 45 -5.21 1.53 -4.84
CA ASN A 45 -4.60 0.32 -5.42
C ASN A 45 -3.69 -0.36 -4.37
N SER A 46 -3.47 0.31 -3.24
CA SER A 46 -3.01 -0.16 -1.94
C SER A 46 -4.05 -0.93 -1.12
N GLN A 47 -5.32 -1.13 -1.54
CA GLN A 47 -6.26 -1.97 -0.76
C GLN A 47 -5.67 -3.38 -0.52
N PRO A 48 -5.07 -4.04 -1.53
CA PRO A 48 -4.31 -5.27 -1.29
C PRO A 48 -3.07 -5.07 -0.40
N TRP A 49 -2.37 -3.93 -0.53
CA TRP A 49 -1.14 -3.65 0.23
C TRP A 49 -1.42 -3.36 1.71
N ASN A 50 -2.37 -2.48 2.00
CA ASN A 50 -2.82 -2.10 3.34
C ASN A 50 -3.38 -3.32 4.07
N ARG A 51 -4.22 -4.12 3.40
CA ARG A 51 -4.72 -5.37 3.98
C ARG A 51 -3.58 -6.33 4.33
N SER A 52 -2.65 -6.55 3.40
CA SER A 52 -1.50 -7.42 3.67
C SER A 52 -0.56 -6.86 4.75
N TYR A 53 -0.47 -5.54 4.85
CA TYR A 53 0.27 -4.86 5.92
C TYR A 53 -0.41 -5.05 7.29
N GLU A 54 -1.74 -4.96 7.36
CA GLU A 54 -2.50 -5.30 8.57
C GLU A 54 -2.31 -6.77 8.95
N GLU A 55 -2.32 -7.68 7.97
CA GLU A 55 -2.02 -9.10 8.18
C GLU A 55 -0.59 -9.31 8.71
N LEU A 56 0.39 -8.56 8.20
CA LEU A 56 1.75 -8.56 8.73
C LEU A 56 1.80 -8.04 10.18
N VAL A 57 1.10 -6.95 10.49
CA VAL A 57 1.03 -6.40 11.85
C VAL A 57 0.44 -7.44 12.81
N ASN A 58 -0.60 -8.15 12.39
CA ASN A 58 -1.20 -9.22 13.20
C ASN A 58 -0.23 -10.40 13.37
N PHE A 59 0.49 -10.79 12.32
CA PHE A 59 1.55 -11.80 12.42
C PHE A 59 2.64 -11.39 13.43
N VAL A 60 3.09 -10.14 13.39
CA VAL A 60 4.09 -9.62 14.35
C VAL A 60 3.55 -9.66 15.79
N LYS A 61 2.26 -9.36 16.00
CA LYS A 61 1.62 -9.46 17.32
C LYS A 61 1.55 -10.90 17.83
N GLU A 62 1.31 -11.87 16.94
CA GLU A 62 1.16 -13.28 17.29
C GLU A 62 2.50 -13.97 17.51
N PHE A 63 3.48 -13.74 16.63
CA PHE A 63 4.76 -14.44 16.62
C PHE A 63 5.93 -13.62 17.21
N GLY A 64 5.72 -12.34 17.49
CA GLY A 64 6.74 -11.44 18.05
C GLY A 64 7.81 -10.98 17.04
N HIS A 65 7.71 -11.37 15.77
CA HIS A 65 8.68 -11.03 14.73
C HIS A 65 8.02 -10.86 13.36
N ALA A 66 8.66 -10.11 12.45
CA ALA A 66 8.18 -9.93 11.07
C ALA A 66 8.77 -10.94 10.05
N ARG A 67 9.36 -12.04 10.54
CA ARG A 67 9.96 -13.11 9.72
C ARG A 67 8.88 -14.05 9.16
N VAL A 68 8.11 -13.57 8.19
CA VAL A 68 7.10 -14.41 7.53
C VAL A 68 7.79 -15.36 6.55
N PRO A 69 7.58 -16.69 6.66
CA PRO A 69 8.05 -17.65 5.67
C PRO A 69 7.37 -17.43 4.31
N GLN A 70 8.09 -17.66 3.21
CA GLN A 70 7.50 -17.59 1.87
C GLN A 70 6.30 -18.54 1.71
N LYS A 71 6.44 -19.78 2.22
CA LYS A 71 5.38 -20.77 2.27
C LYS A 71 4.77 -20.74 3.66
N PHE A 72 4.04 -19.69 4.00
CA PHE A 72 3.33 -19.60 5.27
C PHE A 72 2.00 -20.37 5.15
N PRO A 73 1.84 -21.56 5.77
CA PRO A 73 0.66 -22.41 5.54
C PRO A 73 -0.65 -21.77 6.00
N GLN A 74 -0.60 -20.99 7.09
CA GLN A 74 -1.76 -20.35 7.70
C GLN A 74 -2.26 -19.16 6.86
N ASN A 75 -1.37 -18.47 6.16
CA ASN A 75 -1.73 -17.41 5.22
C ASN A 75 -0.75 -17.36 4.03
N PRO A 76 -1.00 -18.17 2.98
CA PRO A 76 -0.14 -18.21 1.80
C PRO A 76 -0.07 -16.87 1.06
N SER A 77 -1.14 -16.06 1.14
CA SER A 77 -1.19 -14.74 0.52
C SER A 77 -0.19 -13.78 1.16
N LEU A 78 -0.06 -13.79 2.49
CA LEU A 78 0.93 -12.98 3.21
C LEU A 78 2.36 -13.40 2.85
N GLY A 79 2.63 -14.70 2.78
CA GLY A 79 3.94 -15.22 2.37
C GLY A 79 4.36 -14.76 0.96
N GLY A 80 3.43 -14.81 -0.01
CA GLY A 80 3.65 -14.29 -1.36
C GLY A 80 3.82 -12.76 -1.39
N TRP A 81 3.08 -12.03 -0.56
CA TRP A 81 3.18 -10.58 -0.45
C TRP A 81 4.54 -10.14 0.11
N VAL A 82 5.06 -10.81 1.14
CA VAL A 82 6.39 -10.55 1.71
C VAL A 82 7.50 -10.71 0.66
N VAL A 83 7.43 -11.77 -0.16
CA VAL A 83 8.37 -11.97 -1.28
C VAL A 83 8.28 -10.80 -2.28
N THR A 84 7.06 -10.37 -2.61
CA THR A 84 6.83 -9.25 -3.53
C THR A 84 7.43 -7.93 -2.99
N GLN A 85 7.33 -7.69 -1.68
CA GLN A 85 7.95 -6.51 -1.06
C GLN A 85 9.47 -6.57 -1.19
N ARG A 86 10.11 -7.69 -0.85
CA ARG A 86 11.57 -7.87 -0.98
C ARG A 86 12.07 -7.67 -2.41
N GLN A 87 11.36 -8.22 -3.40
CA GLN A 87 11.69 -8.02 -4.82
C GLN A 87 11.56 -6.57 -5.26
N SER A 88 10.47 -5.90 -4.86
CA SER A 88 10.23 -4.49 -5.17
C SER A 88 11.28 -3.57 -4.53
N TYR A 89 11.70 -3.88 -3.31
CA TYR A 89 12.79 -3.18 -2.61
C TYR A 89 14.13 -3.35 -3.32
N LYS A 90 14.47 -4.57 -3.75
CA LYS A 90 15.69 -4.82 -4.54
C LYS A 90 15.72 -4.03 -5.85
N LYS A 91 14.58 -3.90 -6.54
CA LYS A 91 14.46 -3.07 -7.74
C LYS A 91 14.63 -1.58 -7.41
N TYR A 92 14.02 -1.13 -6.32
CA TYR A 92 14.13 0.25 -5.85
C TYR A 92 15.60 0.64 -5.56
N LEU A 93 16.35 -0.22 -4.88
CA LEU A 93 17.78 0.00 -4.62
C LEU A 93 18.64 0.05 -5.89
N LYS A 94 18.21 -0.61 -6.96
CA LYS A 94 18.87 -0.57 -8.28
C LYS A 94 18.49 0.65 -9.12
N GLY A 95 17.65 1.55 -8.60
CA GLY A 95 17.13 2.70 -9.37
C GLY A 95 16.16 2.31 -10.48
N ASP A 96 15.58 1.10 -10.43
CA ASP A 96 14.64 0.62 -11.44
C ASP A 96 13.29 1.34 -11.29
N SER A 97 12.95 2.14 -12.30
CA SER A 97 11.70 2.92 -12.37
C SER A 97 10.43 2.05 -12.47
N SER A 98 10.58 0.75 -12.74
CA SER A 98 9.47 -0.22 -12.69
C SER A 98 9.09 -0.65 -11.28
N SER A 99 9.91 -0.30 -10.26
CA SER A 99 9.61 -0.65 -8.87
C SER A 99 8.29 -0.02 -8.40
N LYS A 100 7.50 -0.83 -7.68
CA LYS A 100 6.29 -0.35 -6.97
C LYS A 100 6.58 -0.01 -5.51
N MET A 101 7.84 -0.07 -5.09
CA MET A 101 8.25 0.32 -3.74
C MET A 101 8.35 1.84 -3.66
N THR A 102 7.81 2.40 -2.58
CA THR A 102 7.89 3.84 -2.28
C THR A 102 8.57 4.02 -0.92
N ASN A 103 9.13 5.21 -0.67
CA ASN A 103 9.73 5.51 0.63
C ASN A 103 8.75 5.30 1.78
N ASP A 104 7.50 5.75 1.64
CA ASP A 104 6.46 5.56 2.66
C ASP A 104 6.22 4.08 3.02
N ARG A 105 6.24 3.19 2.02
CA ARG A 105 6.08 1.74 2.24
C ARG A 105 7.28 1.16 2.98
N ILE A 106 8.49 1.61 2.65
CA ILE A 106 9.72 1.19 3.33
C ILE A 106 9.66 1.61 4.80
N GLN A 107 9.30 2.87 5.07
CA GLN A 107 9.16 3.39 6.44
C GLN A 107 8.13 2.61 7.27
N LEU A 108 6.95 2.33 6.69
CA LEU A 108 5.91 1.55 7.36
C LEU A 108 6.34 0.12 7.70
N LEU A 109 7.09 -0.52 6.79
CA LEU A 109 7.63 -1.86 6.97
C LEU A 109 8.77 -1.89 8.01
N ASN A 110 9.67 -0.91 7.97
CA ASN A 110 10.72 -0.76 8.97
C ASN A 110 10.14 -0.57 10.38
N LYS A 111 9.06 0.21 10.51
CA LYS A 111 8.37 0.44 11.80
C LYS A 111 7.84 -0.84 12.45
N VAL A 112 7.50 -1.86 11.66
CA VAL A 112 7.02 -3.16 12.17
C VAL A 112 8.14 -4.19 12.30
N GLY A 113 9.41 -3.76 12.17
CA GLY A 113 10.57 -4.65 12.24
C GLY A 113 10.71 -5.58 11.04
N PHE A 114 10.16 -5.18 9.87
CA PHE A 114 10.22 -6.00 8.67
C PHE A 114 11.66 -6.23 8.21
N GLU A 115 12.03 -7.50 8.13
CA GLU A 115 13.38 -7.90 7.76
C GLU A 115 13.47 -8.13 6.24
N TRP A 116 14.19 -7.22 5.58
CA TRP A 116 14.36 -7.19 4.12
C TRP A 116 15.37 -8.21 3.59
N GLU A 117 16.38 -8.55 4.40
CA GLU A 117 17.52 -9.44 4.15
C GLU A 117 17.83 -9.70 2.66
N CYS A 118 18.50 -8.73 2.05
CA CYS A 118 19.54 -9.01 1.08
C CYS A 118 20.88 -8.85 1.80
N HIS A 119 21.67 -9.91 1.86
CA HIS A 119 23.01 -9.87 2.43
C HIS A 119 23.84 -8.75 1.74
N ASN A 120 24.39 -7.85 2.56
CA ASN A 120 25.35 -6.78 2.28
C ASN A 120 24.91 -5.58 1.42
N SER A 121 24.35 -4.57 2.09
CA SER A 121 24.96 -3.22 2.18
C SER A 121 24.11 -2.32 3.09
N GLN A 122 24.46 -2.26 4.37
CA GLN A 122 24.25 -1.03 5.15
C GLN A 122 25.20 0.04 4.55
N PRO A 123 24.76 1.30 4.38
CA PRO A 123 24.49 2.15 5.54
C PRO A 123 23.30 3.10 5.36
N TRP A 124 22.29 3.01 6.23
CA TRP A 124 21.28 4.07 6.36
C TRP A 124 21.39 4.87 7.68
N GLU A 125 22.45 4.67 8.47
CA GLU A 125 22.76 5.48 9.67
C GLU A 125 23.81 6.60 9.42
N ARG A 126 23.73 7.34 8.30
CA ARG A 126 24.66 8.47 8.05
C ARG A 126 24.04 9.77 7.52
N SER A 127 22.74 10.01 7.67
CA SER A 127 22.13 11.24 7.13
C SER A 127 21.08 11.90 8.02
N TYR A 128 21.33 11.94 9.32
CA TYR A 128 20.65 12.86 10.24
C TYR A 128 21.66 13.52 11.19
N GLU A 129 22.67 14.19 10.63
CA GLU A 129 23.35 15.33 11.28
C GLU A 129 22.95 16.61 10.54
#